data_AF-A0A2M7S046-F1
#
_entry.id   AF-A0A2M7S046-F1
#
_cell.length_a   1.000
_cell.length_b   1.000
_cell.length_c   1.000
_cell.angle_alpha   90.00
_cell.angle_beta   90.00
_cell.angle_gamma   90.00
#
_symmetry.space_group_name_H-M   'P 1'
#
loop_
_entity.id
_entity.type
_entity.pdbx_description
1 polymer ?
#
loop_
_entity_poly.entity_id
_entity_poly.type
_entity_poly.pdbx_seq_one_letter_code
_entity_poly.pdbx_strand_id
1 'polypeptide(L)' 'MSKKILIIDDETDLVDLTKVYLESENYNVVTAHDGEEGLQKAES' A
#
# COMPACT_ATOMS: atom_id res chain seq x y z
N MET A 1 5.58 15.18 8.48
CA MET A 1 4.47 14.61 7.71
C MET A 1 5.02 13.38 7.00
N SER A 2 4.59 12.18 7.38
CA SER A 2 4.90 10.97 6.61
C SER A 2 4.09 11.01 5.30
N LYS A 3 4.71 10.68 4.17
CA LYS A 3 3.96 10.59 2.90
C LYS A 3 3.11 9.32 2.93
N LYS A 4 1.85 9.43 2.48
CA LYS A 4 0.94 8.30 2.30
C LYS A 4 1.25 7.62 0.96
N ILE A 5 1.42 6.30 0.95
CA ILE A 5 1.66 5.49 -0.24
C ILE A 5 0.56 4.43 -0.32
N LEU A 6 -0.03 4.23 -1.50
CA LEU A 6 -0.95 3.13 -1.79
C LEU A 6 -0.25 2.11 -2.69
N ILE A 7 -0.17 0.86 -2.23
CA ILE A 7 0.33 -0.28 -3.00
C ILE A 7 -0.89 -1.05 -3.54
N ILE A 8 -0.91 -1.37 -4.83
CA ILE A 8 -1.98 -2.15 -5.46
C ILE A 8 -1.31 -3.29 -6.23
N ASP A 9 -1.42 -4.51 -5.71
CA ASP A 9 -0.81 -5.72 -6.29
C ASP A 9 -1.56 -6.97 -5.78
N ASP A 10 -1.85 -7.93 -6.66
CA ASP A 10 -2.59 -9.15 -6.34
C ASP A 10 -1.72 -10.21 -5.64
N GLU A 11 -0.40 -10.06 -5.64
CA GLU A 11 0.53 -10.91 -4.90
C GLU A 11 0.71 -10.42 -3.44
N THR A 12 -0.09 -10.97 -2.52
CA THR A 12 -0.08 -10.58 -1.09
C THR A 12 1.30 -10.63 -0.43
N ASP A 13 2.12 -11.65 -0.73
CA ASP A 13 3.46 -11.80 -0.15
C ASP A 13 4.39 -10.62 -0.54
N LEU A 14 4.27 -10.13 -1.77
CA LEU A 14 5.04 -8.99 -2.28
C LEU A 14 4.55 -7.68 -1.67
N VAL A 15 3.23 -7.53 -1.52
CA VAL A 15 2.60 -6.39 -0.85
C VAL A 15 3.10 -6.24 0.58
N ASP A 16 3.10 -7.34 1.35
CA ASP A 16 3.53 -7.33 2.75
C ASP A 16 5.02 -6.99 2.88
N LEU A 17 5.87 -7.57 2.02
CA LEU A 17 7.30 -7.23 1.97
C LEU A 17 7.53 -5.75 1.68
N THR A 18 6.83 -5.22 0.67
CA THR A 18 6.97 -3.82 0.24
C THR A 18 6.44 -2.86 1.30
N LYS A 19 5.33 -3.22 1.97
CA LYS A 19 4.78 -2.47 3.08
C LYS A 19 5.78 -2.35 4.23
N VAL A 20 6.36 -3.47 4.68
CA VAL A 20 7.35 -3.47 5.77
C VAL A 20 8.55 -2.60 5.40
N TYR A 21 9.04 -2.70 4.16
CA TYR A 21 10.15 -1.88 3.68
C TYR A 21 9.82 -0.37 3.73
N LEU A 22 8.67 0.04 3.20
CA LEU A 22 8.28 1.46 3.19
C LEU A 22 7.91 1.99 4.58
N GLU A 23 7.28 1.20 5.43
CA GLU A 23 7.01 1.58 6.83
C GLU A 23 8.31 1.79 7.62
N SER A 24 9.36 0.99 7.33
CA SER A 24 10.69 1.18 7.93
C SER A 24 11.36 2.50 7.53
N GLU A 25 11.00 3.04 6.36
CA GLU A 25 11.43 4.35 5.85
C GLU A 25 10.48 5.49 6.30
N ASN A 26 9.66 5.26 7.33
CA ASN A 26 8.72 6.23 7.91
C ASN A 26 7.60 6.70 6.96
N TYR A 27 7.23 5.90 5.95
CA TYR A 27 6.03 6.12 5.15
C TYR A 27 4.77 5.59 5.84
N ASN A 28 3.62 6.19 5.52
CA ASN A 28 2.32 5.63 5.89
C ASN A 28 1.80 4.81 4.71
N VAL A 29 1.74 3.50 4.86
CA VAL A 29 1.44 2.60 3.74
C VAL A 29 0.01 2.07 3.86
N VAL A 30 -0.72 2.19 2.77
CA VAL A 30 -2.01 1.55 2.55
C VAL A 30 -1.82 0.53 1.43
N THR A 31 -2.45 -0.64 1.55
CA THR A 31 -2.34 -1.72 0.57
C THR A 31 -3.71 -1.98 -0.06
N ALA A 32 -3.75 -2.56 -1.25
CA ALA A 32 -4.94 -3.10 -1.90
C ALA A 32 -4.52 -4.31 -2.74
N HIS A 33 -5.39 -5.30 -2.86
CA HIS A 33 -5.10 -6.58 -3.52
C HIS A 33 -5.84 -6.75 -4.84
N ASP A 34 -6.67 -5.76 -5.21
CA ASP A 34 -7.34 -5.69 -6.49
C ASP A 34 -7.60 -4.22 -6.89
N GLY A 35 -8.07 -4.04 -8.13
CA GLY A 35 -8.32 -2.72 -8.68
C GLY A 35 -9.52 -1.99 -8.06
N GLU A 36 -10.54 -2.71 -7.57
CA GLU A 36 -11.72 -2.09 -6.96
C GLU A 36 -11.35 -1.52 -5.58
N GLU A 37 -10.68 -2.33 -4.76
CA GLU A 37 -10.13 -1.93 -3.46
C GLU A 37 -9.12 -0.79 -3.63
N GLY A 38 -8.26 -0.88 -4.66
CA GLY A 38 -7.30 0.16 -4.99
C GLY A 38 -7.95 1.49 -5.35
N LEU A 39 -9.00 1.46 -6.17
CA LEU A 39 -9.76 2.66 -6.54
C LEU A 39 -10.44 3.29 -5.32
N GLN A 40 -11.13 2.49 -4.50
CA GLN A 40 -11.80 2.96 -3.28
C GLN A 40 -10.82 3.66 -2.32
N LYS A 41 -9.60 3.10 -2.16
CA LYS A 41 -8.56 3.65 -1.28
C LYS A 41 -7.85 4.88 -1.85
N ALA A 42 -7.81 5.03 -3.17
CA ALA A 42 -7.24 6.20 -3.83
C ALA A 42 -8.16 7.43 -3.73
N GLU A 43 -9.47 7.22 -3.69
CA GLU A 43 -10.48 8.27 -3.60
C GLU A 43 -10.78 8.73 -2.15
N SER A 44 -10.25 8.02 -1.13
CA SER A 44 -10.42 8.31 0.31
C SER A 44 -9.34 9.23 0.90
#